data_AF-A0AAN1UPB7-F1
#
_entry.id   AF-A0AAN1UPB7-F1
#
_cell.length_a   1.000
_cell.length_b   1.000
_cell.length_c   1.000
_cell.angle_alpha   90.00
_cell.angle_beta   90.00
_cell.angle_gamma   90.00
#
_symmetry.space_group_name_H-M   'P 1'
#
loop_
_entity.id
_entity.type
_entity.pdbx_description
1 polymer ?
#
loop_
_entity_poly.entity_id
_entity_poly.type
_entity_poly.pdbx_seq_one_letter_code
_entity_poly.pdbx_strand_id
1 'polypeptide(L)'
;MKAQMGGDKLNLISSPKTTYGAEYEKHLFEQYKMFVDMADRVSARRMLANSFFVGVHTALITAFTVMLKEKILPDGLVGLLPFGAVIALCYVWWRVVYSYRQLNSGKFAVVHEMERVMPMALFKGEWVAMGEGKDPKKYLPLTHVENYVPLCFGVMYMLLGISFYFFK
;
A
#
# COMPACT_ATOMS: atom_id res chain seq x y z
N MET A 1 -12.12 -1.57 5.48
CA MET A 1 -12.63 -2.41 4.38
C MET A 1 -12.93 -3.77 4.99
N LYS A 2 -14.21 -4.10 5.19
CA LYS A 2 -14.62 -5.35 5.86
C LYS A 2 -14.35 -6.52 4.90
N ALA A 3 -13.34 -7.34 5.18
CA ALA A 3 -13.22 -8.64 4.54
C ALA A 3 -14.31 -9.54 5.14
N GLN A 4 -15.48 -9.60 4.47
CA GLN A 4 -16.54 -10.56 4.80
C GLN A 4 -16.05 -11.97 4.45
N MET A 5 -15.39 -12.63 5.40
CA MET A 5 -15.13 -14.05 5.37
C MET A 5 -16.45 -14.81 5.47
N GLY A 6 -16.90 -15.36 4.34
CA GLY A 6 -18.06 -16.25 4.29
C GLY A 6 -17.98 -17.09 3.03
N GLY A 7 -18.10 -18.41 3.17
CA GLY A 7 -18.24 -19.37 2.06
C GLY A 7 -17.01 -19.52 1.15
N ASP A 8 -16.90 -20.64 0.44
CA ASP A 8 -15.92 -20.88 -0.63
C ASP A 8 -16.27 -19.96 -1.81
N LYS A 9 -15.90 -18.68 -1.69
CA LYS A 9 -16.30 -17.64 -2.66
C LYS A 9 -15.41 -17.59 -3.87
N LEU A 10 -14.17 -18.08 -3.75
CA LEU A 10 -13.15 -17.95 -4.80
C LEU A 10 -13.06 -19.20 -5.68
N ASN A 11 -13.65 -20.34 -5.28
CA ASN A 11 -13.63 -21.59 -6.04
C ASN A 11 -12.21 -21.92 -6.53
N LEU A 12 -11.25 -22.01 -5.61
CA LEU A 12 -9.82 -22.15 -5.94
C LEU A 12 -9.44 -23.52 -6.51
N ILE A 13 -10.21 -24.58 -6.20
CA ILE A 13 -9.89 -25.95 -6.62
C ILE A 13 -10.29 -26.15 -8.08
N SER A 14 -9.30 -26.12 -8.98
CA SER A 14 -9.50 -26.33 -10.42
C SER A 14 -9.50 -27.81 -10.84
N SER A 15 -8.82 -28.68 -10.09
CA SER A 15 -8.78 -30.12 -10.32
C SER A 15 -8.88 -30.87 -9.00
N PRO A 16 -9.87 -31.77 -8.81
CA PRO A 16 -10.03 -32.52 -7.58
C PRO A 16 -8.92 -33.57 -7.44
N LYS A 17 -8.58 -33.92 -6.19
CA LYS A 17 -7.56 -34.92 -5.85
C LYS A 17 -7.73 -36.25 -6.60
N THR A 18 -8.98 -36.68 -6.79
CA THR A 18 -9.33 -37.91 -7.53
C THR A 18 -8.87 -37.90 -8.98
N THR A 19 -8.86 -36.74 -9.64
CA THR A 19 -8.46 -36.58 -11.04
C THR A 19 -6.99 -36.20 -11.17
N TYR A 20 -6.45 -35.45 -10.20
CA TYR A 20 -5.06 -34.97 -10.22
C TYR A 20 -4.03 -36.07 -9.94
N GLY A 21 -4.36 -37.01 -9.04
CA GLY A 21 -3.49 -38.14 -8.70
C GLY A 21 -2.63 -37.92 -7.45
N ALA A 22 -1.62 -38.76 -7.28
CA ALA A 22 -0.87 -38.92 -6.04
C ALA A 22 -0.11 -37.66 -5.58
N GLU A 23 0.35 -36.83 -6.50
CA GLU A 23 1.14 -35.61 -6.19
C GLU A 23 0.28 -34.42 -5.70
N TYR A 24 -1.05 -34.57 -5.62
CA TYR A 24 -1.98 -33.47 -5.30
C TYR A 24 -1.59 -32.69 -4.04
N GLU A 25 -1.34 -33.38 -2.92
CA GLU A 25 -1.04 -32.74 -1.63
C GLU A 25 0.30 -31.98 -1.67
N LYS A 26 1.30 -32.58 -2.34
CA LYS A 26 2.62 -31.99 -2.49
C LYS A 26 2.55 -30.72 -3.34
N HIS A 27 1.90 -30.78 -4.50
CA HIS A 27 1.75 -29.61 -5.37
C HIS A 27 0.85 -28.53 -4.74
N LEU A 28 -0.20 -28.92 -4.00
CA LEU A 28 -1.03 -27.99 -3.23
C LEU A 28 -0.17 -27.22 -2.21
N PHE A 29 0.67 -27.93 -1.46
CA PHE A 29 1.58 -27.30 -0.51
C PHE A 29 2.65 -26.42 -1.18
N GLU A 30 3.19 -26.83 -2.32
CA GLU A 30 4.13 -26.03 -3.11
C GLU A 30 3.48 -24.74 -3.64
N GLN A 31 2.25 -24.82 -4.15
CA GLN A 31 1.46 -23.65 -4.56
C GLN A 31 1.21 -22.71 -3.39
N TYR A 32 0.84 -23.25 -2.22
CA TYR A 32 0.65 -22.48 -1.00
C TYR A 32 1.93 -21.73 -0.60
N LYS A 33 3.06 -22.45 -0.54
CA LYS A 33 4.37 -21.88 -0.21
C LYS A 33 4.77 -20.75 -1.17
N MET A 34 4.67 -20.98 -2.47
CA MET A 34 5.00 -19.97 -3.49
C MET A 34 4.07 -18.76 -3.39
N PHE A 35 2.78 -18.97 -3.14
CA PHE A 35 1.82 -17.88 -3.09
C PHE A 35 1.97 -17.02 -1.83
N VAL A 36 2.24 -17.64 -0.68
CA VAL A 36 2.56 -16.95 0.58
C VAL A 36 3.83 -16.10 0.43
N ASP A 37 4.90 -16.65 -0.15
CA ASP A 37 6.13 -15.90 -0.42
C ASP A 37 5.86 -14.68 -1.34
N MET A 38 5.06 -14.87 -2.38
CA MET A 38 4.62 -13.75 -3.24
C MET A 38 3.75 -12.73 -2.51
N ALA A 39 2.94 -13.14 -1.53
CA ALA A 39 2.13 -12.24 -0.72
C ALA A 39 3.01 -11.38 0.18
N ASP A 40 3.98 -11.97 0.87
CA ASP A 40 4.92 -11.23 1.72
C ASP A 40 5.73 -10.19 0.94
N ARG A 41 6.21 -10.55 -0.27
CA ARG A 41 6.94 -9.63 -1.16
C ARG A 41 6.15 -8.37 -1.52
N VAL A 42 4.82 -8.36 -1.46
CA VAL A 42 4.02 -7.15 -1.70
C VAL A 42 4.25 -6.11 -0.62
N SER A 43 4.37 -6.53 0.64
CA SER A 43 4.67 -5.63 1.77
C SER A 43 6.03 -4.96 1.59
N ALA A 44 7.05 -5.72 1.18
CA ALA A 44 8.38 -5.18 0.88
C ALA A 44 8.36 -4.15 -0.26
N ARG A 45 7.62 -4.43 -1.35
CA ARG A 45 7.45 -3.49 -2.48
C ARG A 45 6.75 -2.20 -2.06
N ARG A 46 5.74 -2.29 -1.17
CA ARG A 46 5.05 -1.11 -0.61
C ARG A 46 6.03 -0.23 0.18
N MET A 47 6.85 -0.84 1.04
CA MET A 47 7.84 -0.11 1.84
C MET A 47 8.89 0.58 0.96
N LEU A 48 9.39 -0.11 -0.07
CA LEU A 48 10.32 0.47 -1.04
C LEU A 48 9.71 1.68 -1.78
N ALA A 49 8.47 1.54 -2.26
CA ALA A 49 7.76 2.64 -2.92
C ALA A 49 7.59 3.85 -1.97
N ASN A 50 7.26 3.60 -0.70
CA ASN A 50 7.13 4.65 0.30
C ASN A 50 8.44 5.41 0.52
N SER A 51 9.55 4.68 0.72
CA SER A 51 10.88 5.29 0.90
C SER A 51 11.32 6.08 -0.32
N PHE A 52 11.02 5.59 -1.53
CA PHE A 52 11.28 6.31 -2.77
C PHE A 52 10.58 7.67 -2.81
N PHE A 53 9.26 7.71 -2.56
CA PHE A 53 8.50 8.96 -2.58
C PHE A 53 8.93 9.94 -1.48
N VAL A 54 9.27 9.44 -0.28
CA VAL A 54 9.84 10.29 0.79
C VAL A 54 11.14 10.94 0.30
N GLY A 55 12.03 10.19 -0.32
CA GLY A 55 13.29 10.73 -0.87
C GLY A 55 13.05 11.78 -1.95
N VAL A 56 12.18 11.48 -2.92
CA VAL A 56 11.81 12.43 -4.00
C VAL A 56 11.22 13.72 -3.43
N HIS A 57 10.25 13.62 -2.52
CA HIS A 57 9.59 14.80 -1.97
C HIS A 57 10.51 15.64 -1.07
N THR A 58 11.43 14.99 -0.33
CA THR A 58 12.45 15.70 0.47
C THR A 58 13.37 16.53 -0.43
N ALA A 59 13.84 15.95 -1.54
CA ALA A 59 14.64 16.66 -2.52
C ALA A 59 13.86 17.82 -3.17
N LEU A 60 12.60 17.58 -3.53
CA LEU A 60 11.73 18.61 -4.12
C LEU A 60 11.48 19.77 -3.15
N ILE A 61 11.14 19.52 -1.88
CA ILE A 61 10.95 20.61 -0.90
C ILE A 61 12.22 21.47 -0.79
N THR A 62 13.39 20.84 -0.78
CA THR A 62 14.67 21.55 -0.73
C THR A 62 14.86 22.44 -1.96
N ALA A 63 14.61 21.89 -3.15
CA ALA A 63 14.69 22.64 -4.41
C ALA A 63 13.70 23.82 -4.44
N PHE A 64 12.44 23.60 -4.06
CA PHE A 64 11.42 24.65 -4.01
C PHE A 64 11.77 25.75 -3.02
N THR A 65 12.33 25.41 -1.86
CA THR A 65 12.77 26.39 -0.86
C THR A 65 13.86 27.31 -1.44
N VAL A 66 14.84 26.74 -2.16
CA VAL A 66 15.88 27.52 -2.84
C VAL A 66 15.28 28.37 -3.96
N MET A 67 14.41 27.81 -4.80
CA MET A 67 13.78 28.55 -5.91
C MET A 67 12.95 29.74 -5.42
N LEU A 68 12.28 29.60 -4.27
CA LEU A 68 11.53 30.69 -3.63
C LEU A 68 12.46 31.76 -3.07
N LYS A 69 13.53 31.36 -2.37
CA LYS A 69 14.51 32.28 -1.79
C LYS A 69 15.22 33.12 -2.86
N GLU A 70 15.63 32.49 -3.95
CA GLU A 70 16.36 33.12 -5.06
C GLU A 70 15.41 33.77 -6.09
N LYS A 71 14.10 33.80 -5.83
CA LYS A 71 13.06 34.38 -6.70
C LYS A 71 13.14 33.90 -8.16
N ILE A 72 13.41 32.61 -8.36
CA ILE A 72 13.56 31.98 -9.68
C ILE A 72 12.19 31.77 -10.36
N LEU A 73 11.13 31.62 -9.57
CA LEU A 73 9.79 31.31 -10.09
C LEU A 73 9.16 32.53 -10.79
N PRO A 74 8.54 32.34 -11.96
CA PRO A 74 7.91 33.43 -12.71
C PRO A 74 6.69 33.98 -11.99
N ASP A 75 6.39 35.24 -12.26
CA ASP A 75 5.27 35.95 -11.65
C ASP A 75 3.88 35.43 -12.09
N GLY A 76 2.89 35.62 -11.22
CA GLY A 76 1.49 35.31 -11.50
C GLY A 76 1.16 33.82 -11.37
N LEU A 77 0.07 33.39 -12.03
CA LEU A 77 -0.43 32.01 -11.92
C LEU A 77 0.56 30.96 -12.46
N VAL A 78 1.45 31.35 -13.38
CA VAL A 78 2.47 30.44 -13.96
C VAL A 78 3.44 29.95 -12.90
N GLY A 79 3.82 30.81 -11.94
CA GLY A 79 4.67 30.42 -10.80
C GLY A 79 4.05 29.41 -9.84
N LEU A 80 2.72 29.23 -9.89
CA LEU A 80 2.01 28.24 -9.08
C LEU A 80 1.98 26.83 -9.71
N LEU A 81 2.28 26.70 -11.01
CA LEU A 81 2.23 25.41 -11.71
C LEU A 81 3.10 24.32 -11.08
N PRO A 82 4.34 24.60 -10.64
CA PRO A 82 5.18 23.59 -10.01
C PRO A 82 4.57 23.05 -8.70
N PHE A 83 3.89 23.90 -7.91
CA PHE A 83 3.21 23.48 -6.68
C PHE A 83 2.04 22.54 -6.98
N GLY A 84 1.25 22.85 -8.02
CA GLY A 84 0.20 21.96 -8.50
C GLY A 84 0.74 20.59 -8.92
N ALA A 85 1.88 20.56 -9.63
CA ALA A 85 2.51 19.33 -10.07
C ALA A 85 2.97 18.44 -8.90
N VAL A 86 3.59 19.02 -7.86
CA VAL A 86 4.02 18.24 -6.68
C VAL A 86 2.86 17.78 -5.81
N ILE A 87 1.76 18.54 -5.74
CA ILE A 87 0.51 18.09 -5.08
C ILE A 87 -0.10 16.90 -5.85
N ALA A 88 -0.12 16.97 -7.19
CA ALA A 88 -0.55 15.83 -8.01
C ALA A 88 0.36 14.61 -7.78
N LEU A 89 1.66 14.80 -7.60
CA LEU A 89 2.60 13.73 -7.26
C LEU A 89 2.31 13.13 -5.87
N CYS A 90 1.93 13.93 -4.87
CA CYS A 90 1.47 13.41 -3.58
C CYS A 90 0.21 12.53 -3.72
N TYR A 91 -0.72 12.91 -4.61
CA TYR A 91 -1.88 12.07 -4.92
C TYR A 91 -1.48 10.75 -5.59
N VAL A 92 -0.52 10.78 -6.54
CA VAL A 92 0.02 9.57 -7.16
C VAL A 92 0.65 8.66 -6.11
N TRP A 93 1.45 9.21 -5.19
CA TRP A 93 2.03 8.45 -4.09
C TRP A 93 0.94 7.77 -3.24
N TRP A 94 -0.07 8.52 -2.80
CA TRP A 94 -1.19 7.97 -2.06
C TRP A 94 -1.90 6.84 -2.81
N ARG A 95 -2.14 7.00 -4.11
CA ARG A 95 -2.75 5.97 -4.96
C ARG A 95 -1.89 4.71 -5.07
N VAL A 96 -0.58 4.84 -5.15
CA VAL A 96 0.36 3.71 -5.21
C VAL A 96 0.32 2.91 -3.90
N VAL A 97 0.42 3.57 -2.74
CA VAL A 97 0.34 2.90 -1.43
C VAL A 97 -1.01 2.21 -1.25
N TYR A 98 -2.09 2.88 -1.64
CA TYR A 98 -3.44 2.33 -1.57
C TYR A 98 -3.59 1.07 -2.45
N SER A 99 -3.06 1.09 -3.67
CA SER A 99 -3.06 -0.06 -4.59
C SER A 99 -2.34 -1.27 -3.99
N TYR A 100 -1.15 -1.07 -3.40
CA TYR A 100 -0.42 -2.14 -2.72
C TYR A 100 -1.21 -2.74 -1.56
N ARG A 101 -1.91 -1.90 -0.77
CA ARG A 101 -2.78 -2.40 0.31
C ARG A 101 -3.92 -3.27 -0.23
N GLN A 102 -4.56 -2.86 -1.32
CA GLN A 102 -5.64 -3.64 -1.94
C GLN A 102 -5.13 -4.98 -2.46
N LEU A 103 -4.00 -4.97 -3.18
CA LEU A 103 -3.37 -6.19 -3.69
C LEU A 103 -3.00 -7.15 -2.56
N ASN A 104 -2.41 -6.63 -1.48
CA ASN A 104 -2.05 -7.44 -0.32
C ASN A 104 -3.30 -8.07 0.33
N SER A 105 -4.37 -7.28 0.51
CA SER A 105 -5.64 -7.76 1.05
C SER A 105 -6.23 -8.89 0.21
N GLY A 106 -6.18 -8.76 -1.13
CA GLY A 106 -6.63 -9.79 -2.06
C GLY A 106 -5.79 -11.07 -1.99
N LYS A 107 -4.47 -10.95 -1.88
CA LYS A 107 -3.59 -12.11 -1.72
C LYS A 107 -3.87 -12.86 -0.42
N PHE A 108 -4.00 -12.18 0.71
CA PHE A 108 -4.32 -12.84 1.98
C PHE A 108 -5.72 -13.50 1.97
N ALA A 109 -6.68 -12.94 1.23
CA ALA A 109 -7.96 -13.62 1.02
C ALA A 109 -7.80 -14.97 0.29
N VAL A 110 -6.95 -15.04 -0.75
CA VAL A 110 -6.64 -16.31 -1.43
C VAL A 110 -5.91 -17.27 -0.48
N VAL A 111 -4.94 -16.80 0.30
CA VAL A 111 -4.23 -17.62 1.31
C VAL A 111 -5.23 -18.25 2.29
N HIS A 112 -6.16 -17.48 2.84
CA HIS A 112 -7.16 -18.02 3.76
C HIS A 112 -8.11 -19.05 3.13
N GLU A 113 -8.42 -18.93 1.84
CA GLU A 113 -9.20 -19.95 1.14
C GLU A 113 -8.37 -21.22 0.89
N MET A 114 -7.08 -21.10 0.53
CA MET A 114 -6.18 -22.26 0.44
C MET A 114 -6.05 -22.97 1.79
N GLU A 115 -6.00 -22.22 2.89
CA GLU A 115 -5.88 -22.76 4.26
C GLU A 115 -7.08 -23.63 4.70
N ARG A 116 -8.22 -23.59 3.99
CA ARG A 116 -9.38 -24.43 4.30
C ARG A 116 -9.17 -25.91 4.00
N VAL A 117 -8.33 -26.20 3.02
CA VAL A 117 -7.98 -27.57 2.61
C VAL A 117 -6.61 -28.00 3.17
N MET A 118 -5.90 -27.08 3.81
CA MET A 118 -4.61 -27.36 4.46
C MET A 118 -4.82 -27.90 5.88
N PRO A 119 -3.87 -28.68 6.42
CA PRO A 119 -3.95 -29.19 7.80
C PRO A 119 -4.00 -28.08 8.86
N MET A 120 -3.39 -26.92 8.59
CA MET A 120 -3.30 -25.79 9.51
C MET A 120 -3.55 -24.48 8.76
N ALA A 121 -4.34 -23.59 9.38
CA ALA A 121 -4.67 -22.27 8.86
C ALA A 121 -3.90 -21.17 9.64
N LEU A 122 -2.59 -21.09 9.39
CA LEU A 122 -1.65 -20.24 10.13
C LEU A 122 -2.00 -18.75 10.02
N PHE A 123 -2.22 -18.24 8.81
CA PHE A 123 -2.57 -16.84 8.58
C PHE A 123 -3.95 -16.52 9.10
N LYS A 124 -4.93 -17.44 8.97
CA LYS A 124 -6.24 -17.24 9.61
C LYS A 124 -6.09 -17.11 11.13
N GLY A 125 -5.26 -17.96 11.74
CA GLY A 125 -4.91 -17.89 13.16
C GLY A 125 -4.28 -16.56 13.53
N GLU A 126 -3.30 -16.09 12.75
CA GLU A 126 -2.66 -14.78 12.93
C GLU A 126 -3.68 -13.63 12.85
N TRP A 127 -4.56 -13.64 11.84
CA TRP A 127 -5.58 -12.61 11.68
C TRP A 127 -6.54 -12.54 12.87
N VAL A 128 -6.93 -13.70 13.42
CA VAL A 128 -7.74 -13.79 14.65
C VAL A 128 -6.97 -13.29 15.86
N ALA A 129 -5.70 -13.66 16.00
CA ALA A 129 -4.83 -13.17 17.08
C ALA A 129 -4.67 -11.65 17.06
N MET A 130 -4.61 -11.05 15.86
CA MET A 130 -4.56 -9.60 15.62
C MET A 130 -5.93 -8.90 15.78
N GLY A 131 -6.96 -9.61 16.24
CA GLY A 131 -8.27 -9.03 16.52
C GLY A 131 -9.12 -8.74 15.28
N GLU A 132 -8.82 -9.38 14.15
CA GLU A 132 -9.60 -9.32 12.92
C GLU A 132 -9.89 -7.90 12.39
N GLY A 133 -9.01 -6.94 12.71
CA GLY A 133 -9.21 -5.53 12.37
C GLY A 133 -10.35 -4.84 13.13
N LYS A 134 -10.88 -5.46 14.18
CA LYS A 134 -11.92 -4.91 15.06
C LYS A 134 -11.34 -4.30 16.34
N ASP A 135 -10.20 -4.81 16.80
CA ASP A 135 -9.56 -4.39 18.04
C ASP A 135 -8.26 -3.61 17.77
N PRO A 136 -8.30 -2.26 17.80
CA PRO A 136 -7.11 -1.44 17.59
C PRO A 136 -6.08 -1.57 18.71
N LYS A 137 -6.41 -2.16 19.88
CA LYS A 137 -5.41 -2.43 20.92
C LYS A 137 -4.52 -3.62 20.57
N LYS A 138 -5.02 -4.56 19.74
CA LYS A 138 -4.27 -5.73 19.29
C LYS A 138 -3.39 -5.42 18.10
N TYR A 139 -3.92 -4.70 17.12
CA TYR A 139 -3.17 -4.37 15.91
C TYR A 139 -3.62 -3.04 15.31
N LEU A 140 -2.67 -2.13 15.11
CA LEU A 140 -2.84 -0.88 14.39
C LEU A 140 -2.19 -1.03 13.01
N PRO A 141 -2.97 -1.07 11.91
CA PRO A 141 -2.41 -1.19 10.58
C PRO A 141 -1.51 0.00 10.23
N LEU A 142 -0.26 -0.28 9.85
CA LEU A 142 0.72 0.73 9.46
C LEU A 142 0.24 1.63 8.31
N THR A 143 -0.70 1.14 7.48
CA THR A 143 -1.26 1.91 6.37
C THR A 143 -1.96 3.19 6.80
N HIS A 144 -2.44 3.29 8.04
CA HIS A 144 -2.95 4.57 8.53
C HIS A 144 -1.85 5.63 8.54
N VAL A 145 -0.67 5.29 9.09
CA VAL A 145 0.50 6.18 9.14
C VAL A 145 1.01 6.49 7.73
N GLU A 146 1.15 5.47 6.88
CA GLU A 146 1.64 5.63 5.50
C GLU A 146 0.76 6.57 4.67
N ASN A 147 -0.56 6.59 4.91
CA ASN A 147 -1.47 7.50 4.21
C ASN A 147 -1.37 8.96 4.66
N TYR A 148 -0.87 9.24 5.86
CA TYR A 148 -0.69 10.61 6.35
C TYR A 148 0.57 11.27 5.79
N VAL A 149 1.58 10.49 5.39
CA VAL A 149 2.85 11.06 4.91
C VAL A 149 2.67 11.89 3.62
N PRO A 150 1.98 11.42 2.56
CA PRO A 150 1.70 12.24 1.38
C PRO A 150 0.89 13.50 1.72
N LEU A 151 -0.02 13.41 2.70
CA LEU A 151 -0.81 14.56 3.15
C LEU A 151 0.07 15.62 3.81
N CYS A 152 1.01 15.23 4.67
CA CYS A 152 1.96 16.15 5.28
C CYS A 152 2.77 16.92 4.23
N PHE A 153 3.32 16.21 3.23
CA PHE A 153 4.01 16.86 2.11
C PHE A 153 3.09 17.77 1.30
N GLY A 154 1.86 17.33 1.00
CA GLY A 154 0.85 18.14 0.33
C GLY A 154 0.56 19.45 1.06
N VAL A 155 0.39 19.40 2.39
CA VAL A 155 0.21 20.59 3.24
C VAL A 155 1.43 21.50 3.18
N MET A 156 2.64 20.96 3.23
CA MET A 156 3.86 21.77 3.08
C MET A 156 3.91 22.50 1.74
N TYR A 157 3.58 21.84 0.63
CA TYR A 157 3.55 22.49 -0.69
C TYR A 157 2.44 23.54 -0.80
N MET A 158 1.27 23.32 -0.19
CA MET A 158 0.23 24.34 -0.11
C MET A 158 0.72 25.58 0.65
N LEU A 159 1.38 25.39 1.80
CA LEU A 159 1.96 26.51 2.57
C LEU A 159 3.04 27.26 1.78
N LEU A 160 3.93 26.55 1.07
CA LEU A 160 4.95 27.17 0.23
C LEU A 160 4.33 27.94 -0.95
N GLY A 161 3.30 27.40 -1.60
CA GLY A 161 2.60 28.09 -2.69
C GLY A 161 1.80 29.32 -2.22
N ILE A 162 1.17 29.23 -1.05
CA ILE A 162 0.52 30.36 -0.38
C ILE A 162 1.56 31.44 -0.05
N SER A 163 2.68 31.04 0.55
CA SER A 163 3.77 31.95 0.88
C SER A 163 4.30 32.68 -0.36
N PHE A 164 4.52 31.95 -1.46
CA PHE A 164 4.91 32.53 -2.74
C PHE A 164 3.92 33.58 -3.28
N TYR A 165 2.62 33.35 -3.10
CA TYR A 165 1.59 34.28 -3.58
C TYR A 165 1.50 35.55 -2.72
N PHE A 166 1.61 35.42 -1.39
CA PHE A 166 1.45 36.54 -0.45
C PHE A 166 2.74 37.32 -0.15
N PHE A 167 3.89 36.64 -0.06
CA PHE A 167 5.20 37.23 0.26
C PHE A 167 6.05 37.51 -0.98
N LYS A 168 5.39 37.63 -2.13
CA LYS A 168 5.98 38.04 -3.40
C LYS A 168 6.73 39.37 -3.27
#